data_AF-A0A661RI64-F1
#
_entry.id   AF-A0A661RI64-F1
#
_cell.length_a   1.000
_cell.length_b   1.000
_cell.length_c   1.000
_cell.angle_alpha   90.00
_cell.angle_beta   90.00
_cell.angle_gamma   90.00
#
_symmetry.space_group_name_H-M   'P 1'
#
loop_
_entity.id
_entity.type
_entity.pdbx_description
1 polymer ?
#
loop_
_entity_poly.entity_id
_entity_poly.type
_entity_poly.pdbx_seq_one_letter_code
_entity_poly.pdbx_strand_id
1 'polypeptide(L)'
;MDHRDIYALRLLEEIEKDASYTQRKLASELNISLGLVNSFIKRLARKGYLKITTVPKNRLRYMLTPTGLAEKSRLTYEFIQYSFNFYKTARKKLKVLFRAMEEEGVRNVVLYGAEDLSEIAYISLQETALKMIAIVDDGRSGEKFLGQTIRDTSVLNSLNYDRIIVTSTDSKKYISEKIARLNVPETKLLWVEEIC
;
A
#
# COMPACT_ATOMS: atom_id res chain seq x y z
N MET A 1 2.49 3.48 -14.64
CA MET A 1 1.45 4.34 -14.03
C MET A 1 2.15 5.21 -13.00
N ASP A 2 1.93 6.53 -13.01
CA ASP A 2 2.51 7.41 -12.01
C ASP A 2 1.56 7.63 -10.81
N HIS A 3 2.05 8.27 -9.74
CA HIS A 3 1.24 8.51 -8.55
C HIS A 3 0.01 9.41 -8.83
N ARG A 4 0.09 10.30 -9.82
CA ARG A 4 -1.00 11.21 -10.19
C ARG A 4 -2.11 10.44 -10.91
N ASP A 5 -1.77 9.45 -11.71
CA ASP A 5 -2.75 8.58 -12.36
C ASP A 5 -3.53 7.77 -11.33
N ILE A 6 -2.87 7.25 -10.30
CA ILE A 6 -3.53 6.52 -9.20
C ILE A 6 -4.50 7.44 -8.44
N TYR A 7 -4.08 8.65 -8.10
CA TYR A 7 -4.98 9.63 -7.46
C TYR A 7 -6.14 10.04 -8.35
N ALA A 8 -5.90 10.20 -9.66
CA ALA A 8 -6.95 10.51 -10.61
C ALA A 8 -7.98 9.37 -10.70
N LEU A 9 -7.52 8.11 -10.78
CA LEU A 9 -8.38 6.94 -10.77
C LEU A 9 -9.24 6.90 -9.51
N ARG A 10 -8.63 6.96 -8.32
CA ARG A 10 -9.35 6.93 -7.04
C ARG A 10 -10.36 8.07 -6.91
N LEU A 11 -10.00 9.27 -7.38
CA LEU A 11 -10.91 10.41 -7.37
C LEU A 11 -12.12 10.20 -8.30
N LEU A 12 -11.92 9.62 -9.48
CA LEU A 12 -13.01 9.27 -10.39
C LEU A 12 -13.92 8.18 -9.80
N GLU A 13 -13.36 7.19 -9.12
CA GLU A 13 -14.10 6.14 -8.41
C GLU A 13 -14.93 6.71 -7.26
N GLU A 14 -14.37 7.58 -6.42
CA GLU A 14 -15.12 8.19 -5.31
C GLU A 14 -16.25 9.11 -5.82
N ILE A 15 -16.00 9.91 -6.87
CA ILE A 15 -17.04 10.77 -7.46
C ILE A 15 -18.18 9.93 -8.06
N GLU A 16 -17.88 8.77 -8.63
CA GLU A 16 -18.90 7.85 -9.14
C GLU A 16 -19.75 7.23 -8.02
N LYS A 17 -19.12 6.83 -6.90
CA LYS A 17 -19.82 6.28 -5.74
C LYS A 17 -20.78 7.28 -5.11
N ASP A 18 -20.34 8.53 -4.90
CA ASP A 18 -21.18 9.57 -4.32
C ASP A 18 -20.85 10.97 -4.88
N ALA A 19 -21.71 11.44 -5.79
CA ALA A 19 -21.61 12.76 -6.41
C ALA A 19 -21.71 13.95 -5.42
N SER A 20 -22.11 13.71 -4.16
CA SER A 20 -22.29 14.73 -3.11
C SER A 20 -21.02 14.99 -2.28
N TYR A 21 -19.94 14.25 -2.52
CA TYR A 21 -18.69 14.43 -1.82
C TYR A 21 -18.17 15.87 -1.92
N THR A 22 -17.93 16.50 -0.77
CA THR A 22 -17.18 17.76 -0.73
C THR A 22 -15.70 17.49 -1.00
N GLN A 23 -14.97 18.49 -1.48
CA GLN A 23 -13.51 18.37 -1.66
C GLN A 23 -12.78 17.98 -0.36
N ARG A 24 -13.30 18.37 0.82
CA ARG A 24 -12.74 17.96 2.12
C ARG A 24 -12.99 16.50 2.42
N LYS A 25 -14.17 15.98 2.08
CA LYS A 25 -14.47 14.55 2.25
C LYS A 25 -13.57 13.73 1.32
N LEU A 26 -13.43 14.13 0.04
CA LEU A 26 -12.48 13.52 -0.89
C LEU A 26 -11.02 13.57 -0.40
N ALA A 27 -10.60 14.69 0.21
CA ALA A 27 -9.26 14.82 0.78
C ALA A 27 -9.01 13.82 1.92
N SER A 28 -10.00 13.65 2.81
CA SER A 28 -9.96 12.68 3.90
C SER A 28 -9.92 11.25 3.39
N GLU A 29 -10.80 10.88 2.46
CA GLU A 29 -10.88 9.52 1.90
C GLU A 29 -9.60 9.15 1.14
N LEU A 30 -9.02 10.10 0.42
CA LEU A 30 -7.81 9.88 -0.38
C LEU A 30 -6.51 10.12 0.41
N ASN A 31 -6.60 10.51 1.68
CA ASN A 31 -5.48 10.91 2.53
C ASN A 31 -4.50 11.91 1.86
N ILE A 32 -5.05 12.94 1.21
CA ILE A 32 -4.27 14.00 0.53
C ILE A 32 -4.76 15.39 0.93
N SER A 33 -3.95 16.40 0.64
CA SER A 33 -4.33 17.79 0.94
C SER A 33 -5.53 18.25 0.11
N LEU A 34 -6.36 19.13 0.71
CA LEU A 34 -7.48 19.76 0.02
C LEU A 34 -7.06 20.51 -1.25
N GLY A 35 -5.89 21.15 -1.22
CA GLY A 35 -5.32 21.84 -2.38
C GLY A 35 -5.01 20.88 -3.52
N LEU A 36 -4.50 19.69 -3.21
CA LEU A 36 -4.22 18.66 -4.19
C LEU A 36 -5.51 18.13 -4.82
N VAL A 37 -6.53 17.82 -4.02
CA VAL A 37 -7.88 17.44 -4.52
C VAL A 37 -8.43 18.51 -5.47
N ASN A 38 -8.40 19.78 -5.06
CA ASN A 38 -8.90 20.88 -5.87
C ASN A 38 -8.15 20.99 -7.22
N SER A 39 -6.83 20.79 -7.20
CA SER A 39 -6.01 20.75 -8.42
C SER A 39 -6.42 19.60 -9.34
N PHE A 40 -6.61 18.40 -8.79
CA PHE A 40 -7.09 17.24 -9.55
C PHE A 40 -8.48 17.48 -10.15
N ILE A 41 -9.46 17.95 -9.36
CA ILE A 41 -10.81 18.24 -9.85
C ILE A 41 -10.78 19.25 -10.99
N LYS A 42 -10.06 20.37 -10.83
CA LYS A 42 -9.94 21.38 -11.89
C LYS A 42 -9.32 20.80 -13.15
N ARG A 43 -8.29 19.94 -13.02
CA ARG A 43 -7.63 19.30 -14.16
C ARG A 43 -8.56 18.31 -14.88
N LEU A 44 -9.26 17.45 -14.13
CA LEU A 44 -10.21 16.49 -14.69
C LEU A 44 -11.39 17.20 -15.37
N ALA A 45 -11.90 18.28 -14.79
CA ALA A 45 -12.94 19.11 -15.40
C ALA A 45 -12.46 19.78 -16.71
N ARG A 46 -11.24 20.34 -16.73
CA ARG A 46 -10.65 20.91 -17.96
C ARG A 46 -10.47 19.88 -19.08
N LYS A 47 -10.18 18.62 -18.72
CA LYS A 47 -10.12 17.50 -19.68
C LYS A 47 -11.51 17.00 -20.12
N GLY A 48 -12.59 17.56 -19.55
CA GLY A 48 -13.95 17.16 -19.86
C GLY A 48 -14.40 15.86 -19.18
N TYR A 49 -13.63 15.34 -18.22
CA TYR A 49 -13.96 14.09 -17.51
C TYR A 49 -14.97 14.30 -16.37
N LEU A 50 -15.04 15.53 -15.84
CA LEU A 50 -15.95 15.91 -14.79
C LEU A 50 -16.84 17.06 -15.24
N LYS A 51 -18.14 16.93 -14.95
CA LYS A 51 -19.09 18.05 -14.94
C LYS A 51 -19.28 18.52 -13.50
N ILE A 52 -19.08 19.83 -13.29
CA ILE A 52 -19.29 20.48 -11.99
C ILE A 52 -20.59 21.27 -12.08
N THR A 53 -21.51 21.04 -11.15
CA THR A 53 -22.78 21.75 -11.07
C THR A 53 -22.99 22.31 -9.67
N THR A 54 -23.66 23.45 -9.57
CA THR A 54 -24.07 24.02 -8.28
C THR A 54 -25.48 23.54 -7.98
N VAL A 55 -25.70 23.01 -6.78
CA VAL A 55 -27.00 22.58 -6.27
C VAL A 55 -27.46 23.50 -5.13
N PRO A 56 -28.76 23.48 -4.74
CA PRO A 56 -29.28 24.34 -3.68
C PRO A 56 -28.44 24.30 -2.40
N LYS A 57 -28.44 25.40 -1.65
CA LYS A 57 -27.52 25.69 -0.53
C LYS A 57 -26.05 25.94 -0.95
N ASN A 58 -25.83 26.40 -2.20
CA ASN A 58 -24.51 26.73 -2.76
C ASN A 58 -23.48 25.60 -2.64
N ARG A 59 -23.92 24.36 -2.79
CA ARG A 59 -23.05 23.18 -2.74
C ARG A 59 -22.64 22.80 -4.16
N LEU A 60 -21.42 22.29 -4.31
CA LEU A 60 -20.95 21.74 -5.58
C LEU A 60 -21.31 20.25 -5.66
N ARG A 61 -21.70 19.81 -6.85
CA ARG A 61 -21.92 18.41 -7.21
C ARG A 61 -21.01 18.03 -8.37
N TYR A 62 -20.33 16.91 -8.24
CA TYR A 62 -19.41 16.37 -9.23
C TYR A 62 -20.05 15.18 -9.94
N MET A 63 -19.98 15.13 -11.26
CA MET A 63 -20.52 14.03 -12.04
C MET A 63 -19.52 13.62 -13.12
N LEU A 64 -19.31 12.31 -13.29
CA LEU A 64 -18.56 11.79 -14.43
C LEU A 64 -19.31 12.08 -15.74
N THR A 65 -18.58 12.49 -16.76
CA THR A 65 -19.09 12.53 -18.14
C THR A 65 -18.86 11.18 -18.81
N PRO A 66 -19.45 10.90 -19.99
CA PRO A 66 -19.12 9.69 -20.75
C PRO A 66 -17.61 9.54 -21.05
N THR A 67 -16.92 10.65 -21.34
CA THR A 67 -15.46 10.65 -21.53
C THR A 67 -14.71 10.42 -20.22
N GLY A 68 -15.23 10.90 -19.09
CA GLY A 68 -14.66 10.61 -17.77
C GLY A 68 -14.83 9.16 -17.35
N LEU A 69 -15.94 8.51 -17.71
CA LEU A 69 -16.13 7.09 -17.50
C LEU A 69 -15.16 6.27 -18.36
N ALA A 70 -14.96 6.64 -19.63
CA ALA A 70 -13.98 6.01 -20.50
C ALA A 70 -12.55 6.16 -19.96
N GLU A 71 -12.19 7.35 -19.45
CA GLU A 71 -10.89 7.59 -18.83
C GLU A 71 -10.70 6.77 -17.56
N LYS A 72 -11.72 6.68 -16.70
CA LYS A 72 -11.70 5.82 -15.52
C LYS A 72 -11.40 4.38 -15.92
N SER A 73 -12.12 3.83 -16.92
CA SER A 73 -11.87 2.48 -17.44
C SER A 73 -10.46 2.29 -17.96
N ARG A 74 -9.90 3.28 -18.69
CA ARG A 74 -8.50 3.25 -19.15
C ARG A 74 -7.53 3.20 -17.97
N LEU A 75 -7.71 4.07 -16.99
CA LEU A 75 -6.86 4.13 -15.79
C LEU A 75 -6.98 2.86 -14.95
N THR A 76 -8.18 2.26 -14.82
CA THR A 76 -8.39 0.97 -14.16
C THR A 76 -7.61 -0.14 -14.87
N TYR A 77 -7.66 -0.19 -16.20
CA TYR A 77 -6.90 -1.17 -16.98
C TYR A 77 -5.38 -1.01 -16.77
N GLU A 78 -4.88 0.23 -16.82
CA GLU A 78 -3.46 0.52 -16.56
C GLU A 78 -3.05 0.19 -15.13
N PHE A 79 -3.92 0.42 -14.15
CA PHE A 79 -3.70 0.04 -12.76
C PHE A 79 -3.57 -1.48 -12.63
N ILE A 80 -4.46 -2.26 -13.25
CA ILE A 80 -4.40 -3.73 -13.23
C ILE A 80 -3.06 -4.21 -13.84
N GLN A 81 -2.66 -3.66 -14.99
CA GLN A 81 -1.37 -4.01 -15.60
C GLN A 81 -0.18 -3.65 -14.69
N TYR A 82 -0.23 -2.47 -14.07
CA TYR A 82 0.78 -2.01 -13.12
C TYR A 82 0.89 -2.96 -11.92
N SER A 83 -0.23 -3.26 -11.26
CA SER A 83 -0.28 -4.15 -10.09
C SER A 83 0.17 -5.57 -10.42
N PHE A 84 -0.19 -6.09 -11.59
CA PHE A 84 0.28 -7.41 -12.03
C PHE A 84 1.80 -7.44 -12.26
N ASN A 85 2.35 -6.37 -12.87
CA ASN A 85 3.80 -6.27 -13.06
C ASN A 85 4.55 -6.11 -11.73
N PHE A 86 4.01 -5.31 -10.80
CA PHE A 86 4.52 -5.19 -9.44
C PHE A 86 4.56 -6.56 -8.76
N TYR A 87 3.44 -7.31 -8.77
CA TYR A 87 3.36 -8.65 -8.22
C TYR A 87 4.43 -9.58 -8.78
N LYS A 88 4.53 -9.66 -10.12
CA LYS A 88 5.50 -10.53 -10.80
C LYS A 88 6.95 -10.17 -10.44
N THR A 89 7.25 -8.88 -10.37
CA THR A 89 8.59 -8.36 -10.06
C THR A 89 8.96 -8.63 -8.61
N ALA A 90 8.08 -8.27 -7.67
CA ALA A 90 8.26 -8.51 -6.25
C ALA A 90 8.44 -10.01 -5.95
N ARG A 91 7.57 -10.88 -6.49
CA ARG A 91 7.68 -12.34 -6.30
C ARG A 91 9.01 -12.90 -6.80
N LYS A 92 9.49 -12.45 -7.96
CA LYS A 92 10.80 -12.88 -8.49
C LYS A 92 11.94 -12.49 -7.54
N LYS A 93 11.89 -11.27 -7.02
CA LYS A 93 12.93 -10.71 -6.12
C LYS A 93 12.91 -11.41 -4.75
N LEU A 94 11.73 -11.56 -4.16
CA LEU A 94 11.52 -12.31 -2.92
C LEU A 94 12.01 -13.75 -3.02
N LYS A 95 11.80 -14.42 -4.16
CA LYS A 95 12.30 -15.78 -4.37
C LYS A 95 13.82 -15.88 -4.32
N VAL A 96 14.54 -14.93 -4.92
CA VAL A 96 16.01 -14.88 -4.87
C VAL A 96 16.46 -14.64 -3.43
N LEU A 97 15.81 -13.68 -2.77
CA LEU A 97 16.11 -13.30 -1.41
C LEU A 97 15.91 -14.45 -0.41
N PHE A 98 14.78 -15.15 -0.49
CA PHE A 98 14.46 -16.24 0.43
C PHE A 98 15.39 -17.44 0.25
N ARG A 99 15.83 -17.73 -0.99
CA ARG A 99 16.85 -18.76 -1.22
C ARG A 99 18.17 -18.42 -0.56
N ALA A 100 18.65 -17.18 -0.68
CA ALA A 100 19.86 -16.73 -0.01
C ALA A 100 19.73 -16.87 1.52
N MET A 101 18.56 -16.53 2.09
CA MET A 101 18.29 -16.71 3.52
C MET A 101 18.30 -18.19 3.93
N GLU A 102 17.75 -19.09 3.11
CA GLU A 102 17.82 -20.54 3.38
C GLU A 102 19.27 -21.05 3.36
N GLU A 103 20.09 -20.57 2.42
CA GLU A 103 21.52 -20.89 2.34
C GLU A 103 22.31 -20.37 3.55
N GLU A 104 21.90 -19.22 4.12
CA GLU A 104 22.40 -18.68 5.40
C GLU A 104 21.90 -19.46 6.63
N GLY A 105 21.01 -20.44 6.45
CA GLY A 105 20.45 -21.25 7.54
C GLY A 105 19.30 -20.58 8.31
N VAL A 106 18.76 -19.47 7.81
CA VAL A 106 17.57 -18.82 8.38
C VAL A 106 16.37 -19.76 8.27
N ARG A 107 15.53 -19.82 9.32
CA ARG A 107 14.29 -20.62 9.34
C ARG A 107 13.08 -19.85 9.79
N ASN A 108 13.22 -18.97 10.77
CA ASN A 108 12.11 -18.28 11.41
C ASN A 108 12.16 -16.80 11.07
N VAL A 109 11.15 -16.31 10.37
CA VAL A 109 11.09 -14.92 9.90
C VAL A 109 9.87 -14.19 10.44
N VAL A 110 10.00 -12.88 10.58
CA VAL A 110 8.87 -11.97 10.87
C VAL A 110 8.70 -11.03 9.69
N LEU A 111 7.45 -10.79 9.27
CA LEU A 111 7.13 -9.74 8.31
C LEU A 111 6.83 -8.44 9.06
N TYR A 112 7.44 -7.33 8.64
CA TYR A 112 7.17 -6.00 9.17
C TYR A 112 6.43 -5.17 8.12
N GLY A 113 5.24 -4.70 8.48
CA GLY A 113 4.26 -4.08 7.57
C GLY A 113 3.23 -5.09 7.12
N ALA A 114 1.95 -4.68 7.09
CA ALA A 114 0.85 -5.46 6.57
C ALA A 114 0.26 -4.80 5.32
N GLU A 115 1.07 -4.74 4.28
CA GLU A 115 0.78 -4.11 2.98
C GLU A 115 0.88 -5.12 1.81
N ASP A 116 0.62 -4.69 0.57
CA ASP A 116 0.61 -5.54 -0.64
C ASP A 116 1.89 -6.38 -0.80
N LEU A 117 3.06 -5.78 -0.57
CA LEU A 117 4.35 -6.49 -0.66
C LEU A 117 4.47 -7.63 0.37
N SER A 118 3.81 -7.46 1.51
CA SER A 118 3.78 -8.42 2.62
C SER A 118 2.95 -9.64 2.23
N GLU A 119 1.84 -9.44 1.51
CA GLU A 119 1.03 -10.54 0.97
C GLU A 119 1.83 -11.37 -0.04
N ILE A 120 2.57 -10.69 -0.93
CA ILE A 120 3.42 -11.35 -1.92
C ILE A 120 4.54 -12.13 -1.20
N ALA A 121 5.15 -11.54 -0.17
CA ALA A 121 6.14 -12.20 0.66
C ALA A 121 5.56 -13.44 1.34
N TYR A 122 4.39 -13.33 1.97
CA TYR A 122 3.72 -14.45 2.63
C TYR A 122 3.41 -15.61 1.69
N ILE A 123 2.88 -15.33 0.51
CA ILE A 123 2.62 -16.36 -0.52
C ILE A 123 3.94 -16.97 -0.98
N SER A 124 4.98 -16.16 -1.19
CA SER A 124 6.29 -16.63 -1.64
C SER A 124 7.01 -17.49 -0.59
N LEU A 125 6.77 -17.25 0.71
CA LEU A 125 7.29 -18.07 1.80
C LEU A 125 6.71 -19.49 1.79
N GLN A 126 5.50 -19.71 1.24
CA GLN A 126 4.91 -21.06 1.16
C GLN A 126 5.68 -21.98 0.20
N GLU A 127 6.53 -21.43 -0.66
CA GLU A 127 7.39 -22.19 -1.58
C GLU A 127 8.78 -22.49 -1.00
N THR A 128 9.03 -22.14 0.27
CA THR A 128 10.34 -22.28 0.93
C THR A 128 10.21 -23.02 2.26
N ALA A 129 11.34 -23.34 2.88
CA ALA A 129 11.40 -23.89 4.24
C ALA A 129 11.35 -22.80 5.33
N LEU A 130 11.23 -21.53 4.96
CA LEU A 130 11.12 -20.41 5.89
C LEU A 130 9.71 -20.37 6.50
N LYS A 131 9.65 -20.23 7.82
CA LYS A 131 8.41 -20.13 8.58
C LYS A 131 8.21 -18.70 9.04
N MET A 132 7.09 -18.10 8.62
CA MET A 132 6.63 -16.85 9.20
C MET A 132 6.10 -17.09 10.61
N ILE A 133 6.75 -16.49 11.62
CA ILE A 133 6.36 -16.60 13.03
C ILE A 133 5.34 -15.54 13.41
N ALA A 134 5.46 -14.34 12.83
CA ALA A 134 4.55 -13.25 13.06
C ALA A 134 4.54 -12.29 11.86
N ILE A 135 3.47 -11.49 11.79
CA ILE A 135 3.42 -10.25 11.04
C ILE A 135 3.16 -9.11 12.03
N VAL A 136 3.96 -8.06 11.94
CA VAL A 136 3.89 -6.90 12.83
C VAL A 136 3.61 -5.61 12.07
N ASP A 137 2.65 -4.84 12.56
CA ASP A 137 2.29 -3.52 12.02
C ASP A 137 1.47 -2.78 13.09
N ASP A 138 2.05 -1.76 13.71
CA ASP A 138 1.40 -1.02 14.80
C ASP A 138 0.15 -0.27 14.34
N GLY A 139 0.13 0.20 13.08
CA GLY A 139 -1.00 0.95 12.52
C GLY A 139 -2.22 0.07 12.27
N ARG A 140 -2.01 -1.26 12.20
CA ARG A 140 -3.03 -2.26 11.84
C ARG A 140 -3.14 -3.38 12.88
N SER A 141 -2.62 -3.15 14.09
CA SER A 141 -2.60 -4.15 15.16
C SER A 141 -4.01 -4.65 15.49
N GLY A 142 -4.18 -5.96 15.56
CA GLY A 142 -5.48 -6.62 15.77
C GLY A 142 -6.29 -6.90 14.50
N GLU A 143 -5.97 -6.27 13.37
CA GLU A 143 -6.57 -6.61 12.08
C GLU A 143 -6.11 -8.00 11.58
N LYS A 144 -6.78 -8.50 10.54
CA LYS A 144 -6.47 -9.77 9.89
C LYS A 144 -5.63 -9.56 8.63
N PHE A 145 -4.56 -10.33 8.53
CA PHE A 145 -3.71 -10.44 7.35
C PHE A 145 -3.69 -11.90 6.90
N LEU A 146 -4.34 -12.23 5.79
CA LEU A 146 -4.39 -13.60 5.24
C LEU A 146 -4.71 -14.67 6.31
N GLY A 147 -5.67 -14.37 7.19
CA GLY A 147 -6.09 -15.23 8.30
C GLY A 147 -5.26 -15.11 9.59
N GLN A 148 -4.07 -14.52 9.53
CA GLN A 148 -3.20 -14.23 10.67
C GLN A 148 -3.63 -12.95 11.38
N THR A 149 -3.46 -12.89 12.70
CA THR A 149 -3.69 -11.64 13.45
C THR A 149 -2.41 -10.81 13.42
N ILE A 150 -2.52 -9.57 12.95
CA ILE A 150 -1.44 -8.59 12.96
C ILE A 150 -1.14 -8.22 14.42
N ARG A 151 0.15 -8.20 14.76
CA ARG A 151 0.62 -7.89 16.11
C ARG A 151 1.32 -6.54 16.15
N ASP A 152 1.35 -5.96 17.33
CA ASP A 152 2.18 -4.79 17.61
C ASP A 152 3.68 -5.16 17.61
N THR A 153 4.54 -4.23 17.21
CA THR A 153 6.00 -4.44 17.12
C THR A 153 6.65 -4.78 18.46
N SER A 154 6.04 -4.42 19.59
CA SER A 154 6.51 -4.79 20.93
C SER A 154 6.69 -6.30 21.14
N VAL A 155 5.97 -7.15 20.39
CA VAL A 155 6.08 -8.62 20.51
C VAL A 155 7.45 -9.14 20.06
N LEU A 156 8.20 -8.36 19.26
CA LEU A 156 9.51 -8.74 18.74
C LEU A 156 10.55 -9.08 19.82
N ASN A 157 10.35 -8.63 21.06
CA ASN A 157 11.26 -8.95 22.18
C ASN A 157 10.98 -10.32 22.80
N SER A 158 9.78 -10.85 22.57
CA SER A 158 9.31 -12.12 23.13
C SER A 158 9.37 -13.29 22.16
N LEU A 159 9.59 -13.01 20.87
CA LEU A 159 9.58 -14.00 19.80
C LEU A 159 11.00 -14.48 19.48
N ASN A 160 11.11 -15.76 19.17
CA ASN A 160 12.34 -16.32 18.59
C ASN A 160 12.26 -16.28 17.06
N TYR A 161 13.11 -15.46 16.44
CA TYR A 161 13.24 -15.34 14.99
C TYR A 161 14.67 -14.96 14.59
N ASP A 162 15.01 -15.29 13.36
CA ASP A 162 16.33 -15.14 12.77
C ASP A 162 16.46 -13.80 12.01
N ARG A 163 15.40 -13.42 11.28
CA ARG A 163 15.34 -12.20 10.45
C ARG A 163 13.95 -11.54 10.48
N ILE A 164 13.94 -10.23 10.28
CA ILE A 164 12.75 -9.42 10.04
C ILE A 164 12.82 -8.95 8.59
N ILE A 165 11.83 -9.34 7.81
CA ILE A 165 11.68 -8.92 6.41
C ILE A 165 10.79 -7.69 6.42
N VAL A 166 11.35 -6.54 6.06
CA VAL A 166 10.63 -5.26 6.02
C VAL A 166 9.96 -5.10 4.66
N THR A 167 8.63 -5.10 4.69
CA THR A 167 7.73 -5.01 3.53
C THR A 167 6.79 -3.80 3.60
N SER A 168 7.05 -2.87 4.53
CA SER A 168 6.31 -1.61 4.66
C SER A 168 6.92 -0.50 3.80
N THR A 169 6.06 0.44 3.38
CA THR A 169 6.44 1.67 2.67
C THR A 169 6.84 2.83 3.60
N ASP A 170 6.80 2.62 4.91
CA ASP A 170 7.30 3.56 5.90
C ASP A 170 8.81 3.83 5.74
N SER A 171 9.25 5.04 6.10
CA SER A 171 10.65 5.41 5.90
C SER A 171 11.61 4.48 6.68
N LYS A 172 12.68 4.05 6.01
CA LYS A 172 13.75 3.22 6.60
C LYS A 172 14.24 3.77 7.94
N LYS A 173 14.46 5.08 8.02
CA LYS A 173 14.90 5.76 9.26
C LYS A 173 13.90 5.55 10.41
N TYR A 174 12.61 5.76 10.15
CA TYR A 174 11.57 5.57 11.15
C TYR A 174 11.52 4.13 11.66
N ILE A 175 11.54 3.16 10.76
CA ILE A 175 11.51 1.73 11.12
C ILE A 175 12.79 1.35 11.89
N SER A 176 13.99 1.72 11.40
CA SER A 176 15.25 1.43 12.08
C SER A 176 15.30 2.01 13.50
N GLU A 177 14.90 3.28 13.69
CA GLU A 177 14.86 3.92 15.01
C GLU A 177 13.88 3.21 15.96
N LYS A 178 12.73 2.76 15.44
CA LYS A 178 11.72 2.05 16.23
C LYS A 178 12.17 0.66 16.64
N ILE A 179 12.74 -0.10 15.72
CA ILE A 179 13.28 -1.44 15.98
C ILE A 179 14.49 -1.37 16.93
N ALA A 180 15.34 -0.34 16.80
CA ALA A 180 16.46 -0.11 17.70
C ALA A 180 16.00 0.14 19.15
N ARG A 181 14.88 0.87 19.37
CA ARG A 181 14.29 1.07 20.71
C ARG A 181 13.81 -0.22 21.35
N LEU A 182 13.56 -1.26 20.57
CA LEU A 182 13.20 -2.59 21.05
C LEU A 182 14.44 -3.46 21.34
N ASN A 183 15.66 -2.94 21.22
CA ASN A 183 16.92 -3.70 21.34
C ASN A 183 17.08 -4.81 20.30
N VAL A 184 16.42 -4.70 19.15
CA VAL A 184 16.60 -5.62 18.04
C VAL A 184 17.77 -5.14 17.17
N PRO A 185 18.80 -5.97 16.92
CA PRO A 185 19.93 -5.58 16.08
C PRO A 185 19.53 -5.27 14.65
N GLU A 186 20.11 -4.22 14.05
CA GLU A 186 19.86 -3.85 12.65
C GLU A 186 20.29 -4.97 11.68
N THR A 187 21.24 -5.82 12.06
CA THR A 187 21.65 -7.00 11.27
C THR A 187 20.54 -8.04 11.09
N LYS A 188 19.47 -7.98 11.90
CA LYS A 188 18.28 -8.81 11.69
C LYS A 188 17.31 -8.22 10.66
N LEU A 189 17.42 -6.94 10.34
CA LEU A 189 16.53 -6.27 9.38
C LEU A 189 16.97 -6.56 7.96
N LEU A 190 16.00 -6.90 7.13
CA LEU A 190 16.20 -7.13 5.72
C LEU A 190 15.18 -6.31 4.94
N TRP A 191 15.66 -5.40 4.10
CA TRP A 191 14.84 -4.43 3.38
C TRP A 191 14.50 -4.96 1.98
N VAL A 192 13.22 -5.21 1.72
CA VAL A 192 12.78 -5.71 0.41
C VAL A 192 12.72 -4.59 -0.64
N GLU A 193 12.49 -3.34 -0.21
CA GLU A 193 12.45 -2.17 -1.09
C GLU A 193 13.77 -1.88 -1.80
N GLU A 194 14.92 -2.21 -1.20
CA GLU A 194 16.23 -2.03 -1.83
C GLU A 194 16.44 -2.96 -3.04
N ILE A 195 15.56 -3.94 -3.20
CA ILE A 195 15.62 -4.93 -4.25
C ILE A 195 14.53 -4.65 -5.29
N CYS A 196 13.42 -3.96 -4.96
CA CYS A 196 12.17 -3.83 -5.75
C CYS A 196 12.07 -2.63 -6.70
#